data_AF-A0A9E0NQI5-F1
#
_entry.id   AF-A0A9E0NQI5-F1
#
_cell.length_a   1.000
_cell.length_b   1.000
_cell.length_c   1.000
_cell.angle_alpha   90.00
_cell.angle_beta   90.00
_cell.angle_gamma   90.00
#
_symmetry.space_group_name_H-M   'P 1'
#
loop_
_entity.id
_entity.type
_entity.pdbx_description
1 polymer ?
#
loop_
_entity_poly.entity_id
_entity_poly.type
_entity_poly.pdbx_seq_one_letter_code
_entity_poly.pdbx_strand_id
1 'polypeptide(L)'
;GGALEMRDTLNKSQQQIGAIAVSLVSSFNAQHQQGVDRNGNPDKEFFGPDKEFFGLDFNFPEFNTAFKAAGGDPGTFDPNKLDGLTSDQLAVVNRFALRALSQKVTKPEEIAAASKYVYQADATNTGDGKVSSYSGLAGMHDDLAAALRTAPGITVTSDGAGKFTLTGVATPPYSVIPAPGTTGGYKVVHTSPTGQQTDAGFEFTMTGNPAAGDQFQFRQRLPTDPFTETGDNSNLTQLAKLQTAEVVDVGGGKTTLQGAYGQLATMVGSKTNEVKVMKDAQTAILKDAMVSRENVSGVNLDEEAANLLKYQQAYQASSKVVQIAGSLFDSILQAIG
;
A
#
# COMPACT_ATOMS: atom_id res chain seq x y z
N GLY A 1 -8.19 -12.29 26.64
CA GLY A 1 -8.81 -12.49 25.32
C GLY A 1 -8.80 -11.21 24.50
N GLY A 2 -9.74 -10.29 24.74
CA GLY A 2 -10.04 -9.19 23.79
C GLY A 2 -8.94 -8.16 23.50
N ALA A 3 -8.05 -7.84 24.44
CA ALA A 3 -6.96 -6.88 24.19
C ALA A 3 -5.91 -7.42 23.20
N LEU A 4 -5.64 -8.73 23.21
CA LEU A 4 -4.72 -9.38 22.27
C LEU A 4 -5.34 -9.44 20.88
N GLU A 5 -6.62 -9.79 20.76
CA GLU A 5 -7.33 -9.81 19.48
C GLU A 5 -7.47 -8.42 18.85
N MET A 6 -7.67 -7.38 19.67
CA MET A 6 -7.67 -5.98 19.21
C MET A 6 -6.30 -5.58 18.66
N ARG A 7 -5.23 -5.90 19.40
CA ARG A 7 -3.86 -5.64 18.96
C ARG A 7 -3.57 -6.33 17.63
N ASP A 8 -3.98 -7.58 17.47
CA ASP A 8 -3.73 -8.33 16.24
C ASP A 8 -4.52 -7.76 15.06
N THR A 9 -5.74 -7.25 15.29
CA THR A 9 -6.51 -6.59 14.22
C THR A 9 -5.93 -5.24 13.83
N LEU A 10 -5.47 -4.45 14.81
CA LEU A 10 -4.77 -3.19 14.55
C LEU A 10 -3.49 -3.43 13.74
N ASN A 11 -2.72 -4.46 14.10
CA ASN A 11 -1.53 -4.85 13.37
C ASN A 11 -1.85 -5.22 11.91
N LYS A 12 -2.88 -6.04 11.68
CA LYS A 12 -3.34 -6.41 10.33
C LYS A 12 -3.82 -5.20 9.53
N SER A 13 -4.59 -4.30 10.15
CA SER A 13 -5.08 -3.08 9.51
C SER A 13 -3.92 -2.16 9.11
N GLN A 14 -2.94 -1.97 10.00
CA GLN A 14 -1.74 -1.18 9.71
C GLN A 14 -0.90 -1.80 8.59
N GLN A 15 -0.75 -3.13 8.57
CA GLN A 15 -0.08 -3.84 7.49
C GLN A 15 -0.81 -3.65 6.15
N GLN A 16 -2.14 -3.73 6.13
CA GLN A 16 -2.92 -3.52 4.91
C GLN A 16 -2.82 -2.08 4.39
N ILE A 17 -2.93 -1.07 5.26
CA ILE A 17 -2.75 0.33 4.84
C ILE A 17 -1.32 0.54 4.30
N GLY A 18 -0.34 -0.09 4.96
CA GLY A 18 1.03 -0.13 4.49
C GLY A 18 1.18 -0.70 3.08
N ALA A 19 0.60 -1.87 2.84
CA ALA A 19 0.63 -2.55 1.55
C ALA A 19 -0.03 -1.69 0.44
N ILE A 20 -1.16 -1.06 0.77
CA ILE A 20 -1.84 -0.11 -0.14
C ILE A 20 -0.90 1.04 -0.51
N ALA A 21 -0.25 1.66 0.49
CA ALA A 21 0.65 2.79 0.26
C ALA A 21 1.87 2.40 -0.57
N VAL A 22 2.50 1.27 -0.25
CA VAL A 22 3.63 0.72 -1.00
C VAL A 22 3.27 0.44 -2.45
N SER A 23 2.16 -0.26 -2.69
CA SER A 23 1.72 -0.60 -4.04
C SER A 23 1.39 0.65 -4.85
N LEU A 24 0.68 1.62 -4.24
CA LEU A 24 0.37 2.89 -4.89
C LEU A 24 1.65 3.60 -5.33
N VAL A 25 2.61 3.72 -4.42
CA VAL A 25 3.86 4.42 -4.68
C VAL A 25 4.72 3.70 -5.71
N SER A 26 4.88 2.37 -5.59
CA SER A 26 5.60 1.57 -6.59
C SER A 26 4.97 1.73 -7.98
N SER A 27 3.65 1.56 -8.08
CA SER A 27 2.94 1.64 -9.37
C SER A 27 3.01 3.04 -9.97
N PHE A 28 2.83 4.07 -9.14
CA PHE A 28 2.92 5.46 -9.57
C PHE A 28 4.34 5.79 -10.02
N ASN A 29 5.37 5.44 -9.24
CA ASN A 29 6.76 5.69 -9.61
C ASN A 29 7.14 4.95 -10.88
N ALA A 30 6.77 3.67 -11.00
CA ALA A 30 7.05 2.86 -12.19
C ALA A 30 6.43 3.47 -13.45
N GLN A 31 5.20 4.01 -13.37
CA GLN A 31 4.58 4.69 -14.49
C GLN A 31 5.17 6.10 -14.72
N HIS A 32 5.47 6.85 -13.65
CA HIS A 32 6.09 8.18 -13.74
C HIS A 32 7.46 8.09 -14.46
N GLN A 33 8.27 7.07 -14.15
CA GLN A 33 9.57 6.79 -14.78
C GLN A 33 9.48 6.29 -16.24
N GLN A 34 8.28 5.94 -16.71
CA GLN A 34 8.03 5.69 -18.13
C GLN A 34 7.77 6.99 -18.92
N GLY A 35 7.76 8.14 -18.25
CA GLY A 35 7.64 9.44 -18.89
C GLY A 35 8.93 10.26 -18.86
N VAL A 36 8.82 11.49 -19.35
CA VAL A 36 9.87 12.51 -19.30
C VAL A 36 9.31 13.84 -18.82
N ASP A 37 10.11 14.55 -18.04
CA ASP A 37 9.76 15.87 -17.53
C ASP A 37 9.83 16.95 -18.63
N ARG A 38 9.52 18.21 -18.29
CA ARG A 38 9.53 19.33 -19.26
C ARG A 38 10.90 19.53 -19.91
N ASN A 39 11.98 19.15 -19.23
CA ASN A 39 13.36 19.30 -19.70
C ASN A 39 13.87 18.04 -20.42
N GLY A 40 13.01 17.03 -20.60
CA GLY A 40 13.36 15.76 -21.24
C GLY A 40 14.11 14.80 -20.32
N ASN A 41 14.09 14.99 -18.99
CA ASN A 41 14.75 14.06 -18.07
C ASN A 41 13.84 12.84 -17.79
N PRO A 42 14.30 11.60 -18.00
CA PRO A 42 13.45 10.40 -17.92
C PRO A 42 13.34 9.72 -16.55
N ASP A 43 14.10 10.11 -15.51
CA ASP A 43 14.25 9.25 -14.32
C ASP A 43 14.23 10.03 -12.98
N LYS A 44 13.02 10.36 -12.51
CA LYS A 44 12.80 10.77 -11.11
C LYS A 44 11.62 10.00 -10.52
N GLU A 45 11.84 9.37 -9.38
CA GLU A 45 10.74 8.89 -8.55
C GLU A 45 9.87 10.06 -8.12
N PHE A 46 8.55 9.90 -8.22
CA PHE A 46 7.62 10.93 -7.75
C PHE A 46 7.51 10.89 -6.23
N PHE A 47 7.45 9.69 -5.68
CA PHE A 47 7.44 9.42 -4.25
C PHE A 47 8.73 8.75 -3.83
N GLY A 48 9.24 9.07 -2.65
CA GLY A 48 10.39 8.39 -2.09
C GLY A 48 10.49 8.57 -0.59
N PRO A 49 11.43 7.86 0.05
CA PRO A 49 11.69 7.99 1.47
C PRO A 49 12.02 9.44 1.84
N ASP A 50 11.37 10.01 2.85
CA ASP A 50 11.80 11.28 3.41
C ASP A 50 13.16 11.11 4.08
N LYS A 51 14.17 11.88 3.64
CA LYS A 51 15.52 11.79 4.20
C LYS A 51 15.55 12.27 5.65
N GLU A 52 14.62 13.14 6.05
CA GLU A 52 14.52 13.67 7.42
C GLU A 52 13.96 12.63 8.41
N PHE A 53 13.06 11.73 7.94
CA PHE A 53 12.51 10.67 8.79
C PHE A 53 13.55 9.62 9.20
N PHE A 54 14.49 9.29 8.32
CA PHE A 54 15.60 8.37 8.61
C PHE A 54 16.77 9.04 9.35
N GLY A 55 16.79 10.37 9.41
CA GLY A 55 17.77 11.16 10.19
C GLY A 55 17.40 11.34 11.65
N LEU A 56 16.18 10.97 12.06
CA LEU A 56 15.78 10.88 13.46
C LEU A 56 16.12 9.47 13.96
N ASP A 57 16.94 9.37 15.02
CA ASP A 57 17.36 8.15 15.73
C ASP A 57 16.17 7.35 16.30
N PHE A 58 15.29 6.85 15.44
CA PHE A 58 14.33 5.82 15.77
C PHE A 58 15.04 4.48 15.59
N ASN A 59 15.85 4.10 16.57
CA ASN A 59 16.59 2.85 16.60
C ASN A 59 15.60 1.66 16.67
N PHE A 60 15.12 1.20 15.51
CA PHE A 60 14.26 0.03 15.32
C PHE A 60 15.06 -1.09 14.61
N PRO A 61 15.76 -1.97 15.36
CA PRO A 61 16.66 -2.98 14.78
C PRO A 61 15.96 -3.96 13.84
N GLU A 62 14.70 -4.32 14.13
CA GLU A 62 13.90 -5.22 13.28
C GLU A 62 13.56 -4.58 11.93
N PHE A 63 13.27 -3.28 11.92
CA PHE A 63 13.08 -2.52 10.69
C PHE A 63 14.40 -2.46 9.91
N ASN A 64 15.50 -2.02 10.54
CA ASN A 64 16.80 -1.93 9.87
C ASN A 64 17.25 -3.28 9.28
N THR A 65 16.95 -4.39 9.94
CA THR A 65 17.28 -5.74 9.46
C THR A 65 16.39 -6.17 8.28
N ALA A 66 15.07 -5.99 8.39
CA ALA A 66 14.14 -6.29 7.31
C ALA A 66 14.36 -5.41 6.08
N PHE A 67 14.72 -4.15 6.30
CA PHE A 67 14.92 -3.13 5.27
C PHE A 67 16.26 -3.29 4.53
N LYS A 68 17.33 -3.65 5.24
CA LYS A 68 18.62 -4.03 4.62
C LYS A 68 18.49 -5.32 3.80
N ALA A 69 17.69 -6.27 4.25
CA ALA A 69 17.42 -7.49 3.50
C ALA A 69 16.62 -7.23 2.20
N ALA A 70 15.85 -6.14 2.14
CA ALA A 70 15.19 -5.64 0.92
C ALA A 70 16.14 -4.94 -0.06
N GLY A 71 17.45 -4.84 0.26
CA GLY A 71 18.42 -4.10 -0.54
C GLY A 71 18.35 -2.57 -0.40
N GLY A 72 17.63 -2.04 0.60
CA GLY A 72 17.54 -0.61 0.89
C GLY A 72 18.51 -0.13 1.98
N ASP A 73 19.03 1.10 1.82
CA ASP A 73 19.69 1.86 2.89
C ASP A 73 18.67 2.85 3.49
N PRO A 74 18.70 3.18 4.79
CA PRO A 74 17.84 4.23 5.37
C PRO A 74 18.07 5.55 4.62
N GLY A 75 17.12 5.93 3.76
CA GLY A 75 17.22 7.09 2.86
C GLY A 75 17.14 6.78 1.35
N THR A 76 17.16 5.51 0.94
CA THR A 76 17.10 5.05 -0.47
C THR A 76 16.08 3.94 -0.73
N PHE A 77 15.07 3.80 0.14
CA PHE A 77 13.91 2.91 -0.06
C PHE A 77 13.40 2.93 -1.51
N ASP A 78 13.52 1.78 -2.17
CA ASP A 78 12.97 1.55 -3.49
C ASP A 78 11.74 0.65 -3.35
N PRO A 79 10.52 1.20 -3.45
CA PRO A 79 9.28 0.43 -3.33
C PRO A 79 9.12 -0.61 -4.46
N ASN A 80 9.97 -0.56 -5.50
CA ASN A 80 9.96 -1.50 -6.62
C ASN A 80 10.87 -2.72 -6.39
N LYS A 81 11.59 -2.80 -5.26
CA LYS A 81 12.51 -3.91 -4.92
C LYS A 81 12.04 -4.71 -3.70
N LEU A 82 10.75 -4.98 -3.62
CA LEU A 82 10.16 -5.76 -2.53
C LEU A 82 10.09 -7.27 -2.85
N ASP A 83 10.38 -7.63 -4.09
CA ASP A 83 10.41 -9.00 -4.56
C ASP A 83 11.57 -9.75 -3.91
N GLY A 84 11.26 -10.69 -3.02
CA GLY A 84 12.23 -11.50 -2.28
C GLY A 84 12.19 -11.35 -0.75
N LEU A 85 11.35 -10.45 -0.22
CA LEU A 85 11.14 -10.33 1.22
C LEU A 85 10.36 -11.52 1.79
N THR A 86 10.73 -11.97 2.99
CA THR A 86 9.90 -12.90 3.76
C THR A 86 8.61 -12.19 4.21
N SER A 87 7.57 -12.96 4.54
CA SER A 87 6.29 -12.40 5.00
C SER A 87 6.45 -11.49 6.23
N ASP A 88 7.39 -11.80 7.12
CA ASP A 88 7.68 -10.98 8.31
C ASP A 88 8.37 -9.66 7.94
N GLN A 89 9.28 -9.70 6.96
CA GLN A 89 9.97 -8.50 6.49
C GLN A 89 9.00 -7.57 5.75
N LEU A 90 8.13 -8.12 4.90
CA LEU A 90 7.09 -7.37 4.20
C LEU A 90 6.10 -6.73 5.18
N ALA A 91 5.72 -7.47 6.23
CA ALA A 91 4.88 -6.97 7.32
C ALA A 91 5.52 -5.78 8.05
N VAL A 92 6.83 -5.83 8.28
CA VAL A 92 7.59 -4.71 8.86
C VAL A 92 7.58 -3.52 7.90
N VAL A 93 7.99 -3.71 6.64
CA VAL A 93 8.03 -2.63 5.63
C VAL A 93 6.68 -1.93 5.50
N ASN A 94 5.59 -2.70 5.38
CA ASN A 94 4.25 -2.16 5.25
C ASN A 94 3.88 -1.26 6.44
N ARG A 95 4.18 -1.66 7.69
CA ARG A 95 3.89 -0.81 8.86
C ARG A 95 4.61 0.54 8.83
N PHE A 96 5.77 0.64 8.18
CA PHE A 96 6.57 1.85 8.14
C PHE A 96 6.40 2.68 6.85
N ALA A 97 5.87 2.09 5.78
CA ALA A 97 5.70 2.76 4.49
C ALA A 97 4.95 4.08 4.60
N LEU A 98 3.83 4.13 5.34
CA LEU A 98 3.05 5.37 5.51
C LEU A 98 3.82 6.54 6.12
N ARG A 99 4.85 6.25 6.92
CA ARG A 99 5.65 7.27 7.62
C ARG A 99 6.88 7.69 6.82
N ALA A 100 7.39 6.79 5.98
CA ALA A 100 8.57 7.04 5.17
C ALA A 100 8.24 7.69 3.82
N LEU A 101 7.02 7.54 3.30
CA LEU A 101 6.66 8.02 1.96
C LEU A 101 6.45 9.55 1.93
N SER A 102 7.21 10.24 1.09
CA SER A 102 7.10 11.68 0.82
C SER A 102 7.11 11.95 -0.69
N GLN A 103 6.54 13.08 -1.11
CA GLN A 103 6.64 13.55 -2.49
C GLN A 103 8.03 14.15 -2.74
N LYS A 104 8.73 13.66 -3.77
CA LYS A 104 10.04 14.15 -4.22
C LYS A 104 9.91 15.24 -5.27
N VAL A 105 8.98 15.07 -6.20
CA VAL A 105 8.69 16.03 -7.27
C VAL A 105 7.89 17.19 -6.69
N THR A 106 8.52 18.34 -6.49
CA THR A 106 7.86 19.51 -5.84
C THR A 106 7.46 20.60 -6.83
N LYS A 107 7.97 20.53 -8.07
CA LYS A 107 7.71 21.53 -9.10
C LYS A 107 6.96 20.92 -10.29
N PRO A 108 6.01 21.64 -10.90
CA PRO A 108 5.26 21.14 -12.06
C PRO A 108 6.15 20.72 -13.23
N GLU A 109 7.27 21.41 -13.47
CA GLU A 109 8.20 21.11 -14.56
C GLU A 109 8.96 19.79 -14.40
N GLU A 110 8.97 19.20 -13.20
CA GLU A 110 9.60 17.92 -12.89
C GLU A 110 8.64 16.73 -13.04
N ILE A 111 7.36 16.99 -13.34
CA ILE A 111 6.37 15.95 -13.58
C ILE A 111 6.64 15.34 -14.95
N ALA A 112 6.87 14.04 -14.98
CA ALA A 112 7.12 13.26 -16.18
C ALA A 112 5.82 13.02 -16.96
N ALA A 113 5.33 14.06 -17.63
CA ALA A 113 4.00 14.09 -18.22
C ALA A 113 3.92 13.48 -19.63
N ALA A 114 5.00 13.61 -20.39
CA ALA A 114 5.11 13.14 -21.77
C ALA A 114 5.62 11.70 -21.83
N SER A 115 5.40 11.01 -22.95
CA SER A 115 5.96 9.68 -23.20
C SER A 115 7.48 9.73 -23.25
N LYS A 116 8.13 8.70 -22.71
CA LYS A 116 9.57 8.47 -22.86
C LYS A 116 9.98 8.22 -24.30
N TYR A 117 9.05 7.84 -25.16
CA TYR A 117 9.30 7.65 -26.58
C TYR A 117 8.66 8.78 -27.40
N VAL A 118 9.18 9.00 -28.59
CA VAL A 118 8.64 9.92 -29.58
C VAL A 118 8.51 9.20 -30.91
N TYR A 119 7.60 9.70 -31.73
CA TYR A 119 7.30 9.18 -33.05
C TYR A 119 7.41 10.26 -34.11
N GLN A 120 7.85 9.89 -35.31
CA GLN A 120 7.81 10.73 -36.49
C GLN A 120 7.45 9.89 -37.73
N ALA A 121 6.44 10.35 -38.47
CA ALA A 121 6.18 9.88 -39.82
C ALA A 121 7.18 10.51 -40.79
N ASP A 122 7.67 9.73 -41.75
CA ASP A 122 8.46 10.28 -42.85
C ASP A 122 7.58 11.23 -43.69
N ALA A 123 8.13 12.39 -44.06
CA ALA A 123 7.41 13.40 -44.83
C ALA A 123 7.06 12.94 -46.25
N THR A 124 7.69 11.86 -46.73
CA THR A 124 7.42 11.23 -48.03
C THR A 124 6.29 10.20 -47.99
N ASN A 125 5.73 9.91 -46.80
CA ASN A 125 4.59 8.99 -46.68
C ASN A 125 3.40 9.47 -47.52
N THR A 126 2.76 8.53 -48.19
CA THR A 126 1.64 8.80 -49.12
C THR A 126 0.30 8.32 -48.59
N GLY A 127 0.29 7.38 -47.64
CA GLY A 127 -0.92 6.97 -46.92
C GLY A 127 -1.32 7.96 -45.83
N ASP A 128 -2.56 7.81 -45.35
CA ASP A 128 -3.09 8.61 -44.24
C ASP A 128 -2.85 7.93 -42.87
N GLY A 129 -2.04 6.87 -42.86
CA GLY A 129 -1.67 6.11 -41.67
C GLY A 129 -0.96 6.97 -40.62
N LYS A 130 -1.43 6.91 -39.37
CA LYS A 130 -0.87 7.64 -38.23
C LYS A 130 -0.72 6.74 -37.02
N VAL A 131 0.38 6.88 -36.29
CA VAL A 131 0.49 6.26 -34.97
C VAL A 131 -0.38 7.03 -33.98
N SER A 132 -1.35 6.35 -33.38
CA SER A 132 -2.26 6.93 -32.39
C SER A 132 -1.80 6.73 -30.95
N SER A 133 -0.99 5.70 -30.69
CA SER A 133 -0.37 5.44 -29.39
C SER A 133 0.83 4.52 -29.55
N TYR A 134 1.78 4.60 -28.63
CA TYR A 134 2.96 3.74 -28.58
C TYR A 134 3.49 3.64 -27.14
N SER A 135 4.07 2.50 -26.78
CA SER A 135 4.59 2.23 -25.44
C SER A 135 5.78 1.28 -25.51
N GLY A 136 6.80 1.58 -24.69
CA GLY A 136 7.80 0.59 -24.31
C GLY A 136 7.39 -0.05 -22.99
N LEU A 137 7.31 -1.37 -22.97
CA LEU A 137 6.92 -2.17 -21.81
C LEU A 137 8.12 -2.42 -20.88
N ALA A 138 7.84 -2.65 -19.61
CA ALA A 138 8.83 -3.16 -18.67
C ALA A 138 9.38 -4.52 -19.17
N GLY A 139 10.70 -4.70 -19.13
CA GLY A 139 11.34 -5.92 -19.67
C GLY A 139 11.63 -5.90 -21.17
N MET A 140 11.66 -4.70 -21.79
CA MET A 140 12.13 -4.54 -23.17
C MET A 140 13.51 -5.15 -23.37
N HIS A 141 13.70 -5.85 -24.49
CA HIS A 141 14.98 -6.43 -24.88
C HIS A 141 16.08 -5.35 -24.98
N ASP A 142 17.27 -5.63 -24.45
CA ASP A 142 18.36 -4.66 -24.28
C ASP A 142 18.82 -4.01 -25.59
N ASP A 143 18.88 -4.79 -26.67
CA ASP A 143 19.26 -4.37 -28.01
C ASP A 143 18.18 -3.53 -28.69
N LEU A 144 16.90 -3.84 -28.49
CA LEU A 144 15.79 -2.99 -28.92
C LEU A 144 15.81 -1.65 -28.15
N ALA A 145 16.04 -1.72 -26.83
CA ALA A 145 16.15 -0.55 -25.99
C ALA A 145 17.38 0.30 -26.34
N ALA A 146 18.49 -0.32 -26.75
CA ALA A 146 19.68 0.38 -27.23
C ALA A 146 19.45 1.05 -28.60
N ALA A 147 18.74 0.38 -29.51
CA ALA A 147 18.35 0.95 -30.79
C ALA A 147 17.46 2.19 -30.60
N LEU A 148 16.44 2.11 -29.73
CA LEU A 148 15.57 3.24 -29.41
C LEU A 148 16.33 4.43 -28.81
N ARG A 149 17.44 4.21 -28.10
CA ARG A 149 18.29 5.27 -27.52
C ARG A 149 19.20 5.97 -28.52
N THR A 150 19.46 5.37 -29.66
CA THR A 150 20.45 5.84 -30.63
C THR A 150 19.76 6.36 -31.87
N ALA A 151 19.98 7.62 -32.26
CA ALA A 151 19.41 8.15 -33.50
C ALA A 151 19.89 7.32 -34.73
N PRO A 152 19.01 7.00 -35.69
CA PRO A 152 17.63 7.49 -35.86
C PRO A 152 16.56 6.78 -35.01
N GLY A 153 16.89 5.72 -34.28
CA GLY A 153 15.96 4.88 -33.54
C GLY A 153 15.60 3.62 -34.31
N ILE A 154 14.39 3.12 -34.10
CA ILE A 154 13.81 2.05 -34.90
C ILE A 154 12.85 2.62 -35.94
N THR A 155 12.77 2.00 -37.10
CA THR A 155 11.82 2.39 -38.16
C THR A 155 10.96 1.21 -38.52
N VAL A 156 9.64 1.39 -38.48
CA VAL A 156 8.69 0.43 -39.06
C VAL A 156 8.21 0.93 -40.41
N THR A 157 8.31 0.06 -41.42
CA THR A 157 7.88 0.34 -42.79
C THR A 157 6.65 -0.49 -43.11
N SER A 158 5.60 0.14 -43.61
CA SER A 158 4.36 -0.55 -43.99
C SER A 158 4.48 -1.26 -45.33
N ASP A 159 3.85 -2.43 -45.45
CA ASP A 159 3.65 -3.10 -46.73
C ASP A 159 2.35 -2.68 -47.46
N GLY A 160 1.56 -1.77 -46.87
CA GLY A 160 0.25 -1.35 -47.38
C GLY A 160 -0.87 -2.38 -47.22
N ALA A 161 -0.57 -3.56 -46.68
CA ALA A 161 -1.50 -4.67 -46.45
C ALA A 161 -1.62 -5.03 -44.95
N GLY A 162 -1.21 -4.11 -44.07
CA GLY A 162 -1.34 -4.24 -42.62
C GLY A 162 -0.21 -5.03 -41.96
N LYS A 163 0.91 -5.27 -42.64
CA LYS A 163 2.16 -5.77 -42.04
C LYS A 163 3.21 -4.67 -42.01
N PHE A 164 4.17 -4.85 -41.11
CA PHE A 164 5.27 -3.92 -40.93
C PHE A 164 6.59 -4.66 -40.85
N THR A 165 7.61 -4.09 -41.48
CA THR A 165 9.00 -4.54 -41.34
C THR A 165 9.74 -3.59 -40.41
N LEU A 166 10.47 -4.12 -39.43
CA LEU A 166 11.28 -3.34 -38.50
C LEU A 166 12.73 -3.23 -39.00
N THR A 167 13.29 -2.03 -38.94
CA THR A 167 14.72 -1.76 -39.19
C THR A 167 15.30 -0.88 -38.07
N GLY A 168 16.63 -0.78 -38.00
CA GLY A 168 17.33 0.03 -36.98
C GLY A 168 17.87 -0.77 -35.79
N VAL A 169 17.73 -2.09 -35.77
CA VAL A 169 18.29 -2.98 -34.72
C VAL A 169 19.37 -3.88 -35.32
N ALA A 170 20.50 -4.05 -34.64
CA ALA A 170 21.72 -4.61 -35.24
C ALA A 170 21.72 -6.14 -35.49
N THR A 171 20.95 -6.98 -34.77
CA THR A 171 20.67 -8.45 -34.96
C THR A 171 20.02 -9.08 -33.70
N PRO A 172 19.29 -10.25 -33.67
CA PRO A 172 18.49 -11.02 -34.65
C PRO A 172 16.96 -11.07 -34.30
N PRO A 173 16.14 -11.83 -35.04
CA PRO A 173 14.98 -11.33 -35.80
C PRO A 173 13.88 -10.72 -34.91
N TYR A 174 13.81 -9.39 -34.96
CA TYR A 174 12.60 -8.67 -34.60
C TYR A 174 11.61 -8.70 -35.74
N SER A 175 10.35 -8.95 -35.41
CA SER A 175 9.26 -8.80 -36.36
C SER A 175 8.12 -8.04 -35.69
N VAL A 176 7.33 -7.35 -36.50
CA VAL A 176 6.11 -6.70 -36.03
C VAL A 176 4.95 -7.64 -36.32
N ILE A 177 4.19 -7.99 -35.29
CA ILE A 177 2.98 -8.80 -35.42
C ILE A 177 1.77 -8.01 -34.91
N PRO A 178 0.56 -8.27 -35.43
CA PRO A 178 -0.65 -7.70 -34.86
C PRO A 178 -0.81 -8.07 -33.38
N ALA A 179 -1.16 -7.09 -32.55
CA ALA A 179 -1.43 -7.28 -31.13
C ALA A 179 -2.86 -7.85 -30.93
N PRO A 180 -3.02 -9.05 -30.33
CA PRO A 180 -4.34 -9.63 -30.12
C PRO A 180 -5.21 -8.72 -29.24
N GLY A 181 -6.44 -8.44 -29.69
CA GLY A 181 -7.41 -7.67 -28.90
C GLY A 181 -7.36 -6.15 -29.08
N THR A 182 -6.38 -5.61 -29.83
CA THR A 182 -6.28 -4.17 -30.11
C THR A 182 -6.41 -3.92 -31.60
N THR A 183 -7.49 -3.26 -32.02
CA THR A 183 -7.70 -2.91 -33.43
C THR A 183 -6.61 -1.95 -33.89
N GLY A 184 -5.93 -2.27 -34.99
CA GLY A 184 -4.77 -1.49 -35.46
C GLY A 184 -3.56 -1.56 -34.52
N GLY A 185 -3.59 -2.43 -33.51
CA GLY A 185 -2.49 -2.63 -32.57
C GLY A 185 -1.43 -3.57 -33.14
N TYR A 186 -0.17 -3.23 -32.89
CA TYR A 186 1.00 -3.96 -33.33
C TYR A 186 1.99 -4.07 -32.18
N LYS A 187 2.67 -5.20 -32.10
CA LYS A 187 3.75 -5.42 -31.13
C LYS A 187 4.99 -5.98 -31.80
N VAL A 188 6.14 -5.61 -31.25
CA VAL A 188 7.43 -6.11 -31.67
C VAL A 188 7.70 -7.41 -30.91
N VAL A 189 8.07 -8.46 -31.62
CA VAL A 189 8.47 -9.75 -31.04
C VAL A 189 9.89 -10.09 -31.45
N HIS A 190 10.64 -10.64 -30.51
CA HIS A 190 11.95 -11.22 -30.76
C HIS A 190 11.78 -12.73 -31.03
N THR A 191 12.42 -13.24 -32.08
CA THR A 191 12.40 -14.66 -32.41
C THR A 191 13.73 -15.30 -32.05
N SER A 192 13.75 -16.25 -31.12
CA SER A 192 14.97 -16.97 -30.77
C SER A 192 15.52 -17.76 -31.97
N PRO A 193 16.80 -18.16 -31.96
CA PRO A 193 17.34 -19.10 -32.95
C PRO A 193 16.59 -20.44 -33.03
N THR A 194 15.85 -20.80 -31.98
CA THR A 194 14.99 -22.00 -31.93
C THR A 194 13.58 -21.76 -32.48
N GLY A 195 13.28 -20.56 -32.98
CA GLY A 195 11.99 -20.19 -33.58
C GLY A 195 10.91 -19.78 -32.57
N GLN A 196 11.25 -19.66 -31.28
CA GLN A 196 10.31 -19.22 -30.26
C GLN A 196 10.17 -17.70 -30.28
N GLN A 197 8.93 -17.21 -30.40
CA GLN A 197 8.63 -15.78 -30.32
C GLN A 197 8.39 -15.36 -28.86
N THR A 198 9.08 -14.32 -28.43
CA THR A 198 8.88 -13.65 -27.15
C THR A 198 8.52 -12.18 -27.39
N ASP A 199 7.76 -11.59 -26.47
CA ASP A 199 7.48 -10.16 -26.52
C ASP A 199 8.79 -9.37 -26.39
N ALA A 200 9.04 -8.46 -27.33
CA ALA A 200 10.24 -7.62 -27.28
C ALA A 200 10.06 -6.40 -26.38
N GLY A 201 8.83 -6.14 -25.91
CA GLY A 201 8.50 -5.06 -25.02
C GLY A 201 8.30 -3.71 -25.70
N PHE A 202 7.91 -3.69 -26.98
CA PHE A 202 7.50 -2.45 -27.66
C PHE A 202 6.22 -2.68 -28.47
N GLU A 203 5.27 -1.77 -28.34
CA GLU A 203 3.99 -1.83 -29.05
C GLU A 203 3.57 -0.44 -29.54
N PHE A 204 2.76 -0.43 -30.60
CA PHE A 204 2.17 0.78 -31.15
C PHE A 204 0.81 0.48 -31.78
N THR A 205 -0.04 1.50 -31.88
CA THR A 205 -1.34 1.42 -32.56
C THR A 205 -1.35 2.39 -33.72
N MET A 206 -1.83 1.90 -34.86
CA MET A 206 -2.01 2.66 -36.08
C MET A 206 -3.49 2.95 -36.31
N THR A 207 -3.75 4.14 -36.83
CA THR A 207 -5.04 4.57 -37.37
C THR A 207 -4.86 4.97 -38.82
N GLY A 208 -5.93 4.95 -39.61
CA GLY A 208 -5.84 5.17 -41.06
C GLY A 208 -5.22 3.99 -41.81
N ASN A 209 -4.88 4.24 -43.06
CA ASN A 209 -4.41 3.26 -44.03
C ASN A 209 -3.02 3.69 -44.54
N PRO A 210 -1.93 3.24 -43.89
CA PRO A 210 -0.59 3.47 -44.41
C PRO A 210 -0.42 2.79 -45.77
N ALA A 211 0.20 3.50 -46.72
CA ALA A 211 0.54 2.97 -48.03
C ALA A 211 1.81 2.12 -47.97
N ALA A 212 2.02 1.28 -48.99
CA ALA A 212 3.23 0.48 -49.10
C ALA A 212 4.45 1.39 -49.21
N GLY A 213 5.43 1.18 -48.32
CA GLY A 213 6.65 2.00 -48.24
C GLY A 213 6.57 3.16 -47.24
N ASP A 214 5.41 3.44 -46.63
CA ASP A 214 5.30 4.46 -45.59
C ASP A 214 6.16 4.07 -44.37
N GLN A 215 6.93 5.02 -43.86
CA GLN A 215 7.90 4.84 -42.77
C GLN A 215 7.52 5.63 -41.52
N PHE A 216 7.73 4.98 -40.38
CA PHE A 216 7.34 5.45 -39.06
C PHE A 216 8.51 5.20 -38.10
N GLN A 217 9.15 6.29 -37.67
CA GLN A 217 10.33 6.24 -36.82
C GLN A 217 9.94 6.40 -35.37
N PHE A 218 10.50 5.56 -34.51
CA PHE A 218 10.33 5.61 -33.06
C PHE A 218 11.70 5.70 -32.40
N ARG A 219 11.79 6.52 -31.35
CA ARG A 219 12.99 6.61 -30.52
C ARG A 219 12.65 7.04 -29.11
N GLN A 220 13.59 6.85 -28.19
CA GLN A 220 13.52 7.47 -26.87
C GLN A 220 13.71 8.99 -27.04
N ARG A 221 12.89 9.79 -26.33
CA ARG A 221 13.02 11.24 -26.32
C ARG A 221 14.40 11.61 -25.76
N LEU A 222 15.16 12.40 -26.52
CA LEU A 222 16.44 12.97 -26.09
C LEU A 222 16.23 14.45 -25.69
N PRO A 223 17.02 15.02 -24.76
CA PRO A 223 16.90 16.44 -24.41
C PRO A 223 17.17 17.40 -25.58
N THR A 224 17.93 16.96 -26.57
CA THR A 224 18.28 17.70 -27.80
C THR A 224 17.37 17.35 -28.99
N ASP A 225 16.27 16.64 -28.73
CA ASP A 225 15.41 16.08 -29.75
C ASP A 225 14.60 17.18 -30.48
N PRO A 226 14.72 17.31 -31.83
CA PRO A 226 13.88 18.21 -32.61
C PRO A 226 12.40 17.79 -32.73
N PHE A 227 11.99 16.65 -32.18
CA PHE A 227 10.61 16.14 -32.24
C PHE A 227 9.75 17.02 -31.33
N THR A 228 9.18 18.07 -31.92
CA THR A 228 8.31 19.04 -31.27
C THR A 228 6.90 18.50 -31.10
N GLU A 229 6.71 17.46 -30.30
CA GLU A 229 5.38 17.15 -29.78
C GLU A 229 5.06 18.13 -28.65
N THR A 230 4.55 19.31 -29.03
CA THR A 230 4.08 20.30 -28.06
C THR A 230 2.79 19.79 -27.44
N GLY A 231 2.79 19.54 -26.13
CA GLY A 231 1.58 19.16 -25.38
C GLY A 231 1.34 17.66 -25.21
N ASP A 232 2.37 16.82 -25.37
CA ASP A 232 2.27 15.39 -25.03
C ASP A 232 1.96 15.20 -23.52
N ASN A 233 0.81 14.60 -23.24
CA ASN A 233 0.33 14.24 -21.89
C ASN A 233 -0.02 12.75 -21.77
N SER A 234 0.55 11.93 -22.66
CA SER A 234 0.27 10.50 -22.73
C SER A 234 0.63 9.77 -21.43
N ASN A 235 1.77 10.09 -20.80
CA ASN A 235 2.13 9.47 -19.52
C ASN A 235 1.19 9.90 -18.38
N LEU A 236 0.73 11.15 -18.36
CA LEU A 236 -0.32 11.58 -17.42
C LEU A 236 -1.63 10.81 -17.60
N THR A 237 -1.98 10.49 -18.85
CA THR A 237 -3.16 9.68 -19.15
C THR A 237 -3.00 8.26 -18.62
N GLN A 238 -1.80 7.68 -18.70
CA GLN A 238 -1.49 6.36 -18.12
C GLN A 238 -1.49 6.40 -16.59
N LEU A 239 -0.93 7.45 -15.98
CA LEU A 239 -0.99 7.68 -14.53
C LEU A 239 -2.44 7.81 -14.04
N ALA A 240 -3.31 8.49 -14.79
CA ALA A 240 -4.73 8.59 -14.46
C ALA A 240 -5.42 7.21 -14.47
N LYS A 241 -5.04 6.31 -15.39
CA LYS A 241 -5.58 4.94 -15.44
C LYS A 241 -5.18 4.08 -14.24
N LEU A 242 -4.08 4.39 -13.55
CA LEU A 242 -3.69 3.67 -12.34
C LEU A 242 -4.76 3.78 -11.23
N GLN A 243 -5.56 4.84 -11.23
CA GLN A 243 -6.67 5.02 -10.28
C GLN A 243 -7.65 3.84 -10.31
N THR A 244 -7.85 3.22 -11.48
CA THR A 244 -8.78 2.10 -11.69
C THR A 244 -8.08 0.78 -11.97
N ALA A 245 -6.74 0.78 -12.04
CA ALA A 245 -5.97 -0.42 -12.32
C ALA A 245 -5.89 -1.32 -11.07
N GLU A 246 -5.87 -2.63 -11.28
CA GLU A 246 -5.66 -3.62 -10.22
C GLU A 246 -4.17 -3.73 -9.90
N VAL A 247 -3.65 -2.74 -9.17
CA VAL A 247 -2.23 -2.65 -8.82
C VAL A 247 -1.94 -3.02 -7.36
N VAL A 248 -2.96 -2.99 -6.50
CA VAL A 248 -2.83 -3.18 -5.06
C VAL A 248 -2.97 -4.64 -4.68
N ASP A 249 -1.95 -5.20 -4.04
CA ASP A 249 -2.01 -6.53 -3.45
C ASP A 249 -2.14 -6.44 -1.92
N VAL A 250 -3.23 -6.98 -1.39
CA VAL A 250 -3.53 -7.04 0.05
C VAL A 250 -3.59 -8.48 0.57
N GLY A 251 -2.98 -9.44 -0.14
CA GLY A 251 -2.86 -10.83 0.31
C GLY A 251 -3.95 -11.77 -0.20
N GLY A 252 -4.42 -11.56 -1.44
CA GLY A 252 -5.46 -12.37 -2.07
C GLY A 252 -5.60 -12.17 -3.58
N GLY A 253 -4.59 -11.58 -4.21
CA GLY A 253 -4.63 -11.10 -5.59
C GLY A 253 -4.64 -9.58 -5.67
N LYS A 254 -4.42 -9.06 -6.88
CA LYS A 254 -4.42 -7.62 -7.13
C LYS A 254 -5.86 -7.08 -7.16
N THR A 255 -6.05 -5.87 -6.66
CA THR A 255 -7.30 -5.12 -6.64
C THR A 255 -7.03 -3.64 -6.92
N THR A 256 -8.07 -2.88 -7.23
CA THR A 256 -8.01 -1.41 -7.30
C THR A 256 -7.80 -0.79 -5.92
N LEU A 257 -7.37 0.47 -5.90
CA LEU A 257 -7.23 1.25 -4.65
C LEU A 257 -8.54 1.33 -3.85
N GLN A 258 -9.66 1.55 -4.55
CA GLN A 258 -10.99 1.63 -3.97
C GLN A 258 -11.42 0.26 -3.43
N GLY A 259 -11.10 -0.83 -4.15
CA GLY A 259 -11.35 -2.19 -3.70
C GLY A 259 -10.57 -2.53 -2.42
N ALA A 260 -9.27 -2.20 -2.39
CA ALA A 260 -8.44 -2.40 -1.20
C ALA A 260 -8.93 -1.59 0.00
N TYR A 261 -9.30 -0.31 -0.22
CA TYR A 261 -9.90 0.53 0.82
C TYR A 261 -11.23 -0.05 1.34
N GLY A 262 -12.09 -0.54 0.44
CA GLY A 262 -13.35 -1.18 0.81
C GLY A 262 -13.16 -2.44 1.66
N GLN A 263 -12.17 -3.27 1.34
CA GLN A 263 -11.82 -4.45 2.13
C GLN A 263 -11.31 -4.07 3.53
N LEU A 264 -10.43 -3.08 3.62
CA LEU A 264 -9.93 -2.56 4.89
C LEU A 264 -11.06 -1.97 5.74
N ALA A 265 -11.91 -1.12 5.17
CA ALA A 265 -13.04 -0.50 5.85
C ALA A 265 -14.02 -1.57 6.37
N THR A 266 -14.26 -2.61 5.58
CA THR A 266 -15.09 -3.76 5.98
C THR A 266 -14.46 -4.50 7.16
N MET A 267 -13.16 -4.83 7.09
CA MET A 267 -12.46 -5.51 8.19
C MET A 267 -12.53 -4.71 9.50
N VAL A 268 -12.21 -3.42 9.44
CA VAL A 268 -12.24 -2.54 10.61
C VAL A 268 -13.68 -2.39 11.13
N GLY A 269 -14.67 -2.24 10.25
CA GLY A 269 -16.08 -2.14 10.61
C GLY A 269 -16.59 -3.39 11.33
N SER A 270 -16.35 -4.57 10.74
CA SER A 270 -16.73 -5.87 11.32
C SER A 270 -16.08 -6.10 12.68
N LYS A 271 -14.76 -5.88 12.81
CA LYS A 271 -14.08 -6.08 14.11
C LYS A 271 -14.54 -5.06 15.14
N THR A 272 -14.79 -3.81 14.75
CA THR A 272 -15.32 -2.79 15.67
C THR A 272 -16.67 -3.22 16.24
N ASN A 273 -17.55 -3.76 15.40
CA ASN A 273 -18.84 -4.26 15.85
C ASN A 273 -18.69 -5.47 16.79
N GLU A 274 -17.82 -6.43 16.44
CA GLU A 274 -17.51 -7.59 17.28
C GLU A 274 -17.01 -7.18 18.66
N VAL A 275 -16.06 -6.23 18.71
CA VAL A 275 -15.46 -5.73 19.96
C VAL A 275 -16.47 -4.95 20.79
N LYS A 276 -17.39 -4.22 20.15
CA LYS A 276 -18.49 -3.56 20.83
C LYS A 276 -19.40 -4.58 21.53
N VAL A 277 -19.80 -5.64 20.83
CA VAL A 277 -20.61 -6.73 21.41
C VAL A 277 -19.86 -7.41 22.56
N MET A 278 -18.57 -7.69 22.40
CA MET A 278 -17.74 -8.24 23.47
C MET A 278 -17.65 -7.32 24.69
N LYS A 279 -17.50 -6.01 24.47
CA LYS A 279 -17.46 -5.01 25.54
C LYS A 279 -18.77 -4.99 26.31
N ASP A 280 -19.90 -5.02 25.61
CA ASP A 280 -21.23 -5.01 26.23
C ASP A 280 -21.43 -6.28 27.08
N ALA A 281 -21.03 -7.44 26.57
CA ALA A 281 -21.04 -8.70 27.32
C ALA A 281 -20.12 -8.68 28.56
N GLN A 282 -18.89 -8.19 28.43
CA GLN A 282 -17.95 -8.05 29.56
C GLN A 282 -18.45 -7.06 30.61
N THR A 283 -19.12 -5.99 30.19
CA THR A 283 -19.73 -5.01 31.11
C THR A 283 -20.86 -5.67 31.91
N ALA A 284 -21.68 -6.52 31.27
CA ALA A 284 -22.71 -7.29 31.96
C ALA A 284 -22.12 -8.28 32.98
N ILE A 285 -21.07 -9.02 32.59
CA ILE A 285 -20.36 -9.96 33.49
C ILE A 285 -19.73 -9.21 34.67
N LEU A 286 -19.08 -8.06 34.42
CA LEU A 286 -18.50 -7.24 35.47
C LEU A 286 -19.56 -6.77 36.47
N LYS A 287 -20.73 -6.34 35.97
CA LYS A 287 -21.85 -5.94 36.81
C LYS A 287 -22.35 -7.09 37.67
N ASP A 288 -22.54 -8.27 37.09
CA ASP A 288 -23.00 -9.46 37.82
C ASP A 288 -21.98 -9.89 38.89
N ALA A 289 -20.69 -9.88 38.56
CA ALA A 289 -19.61 -10.14 39.50
C ALA A 289 -19.54 -9.11 40.64
N MET A 290 -19.78 -7.83 40.36
CA MET A 290 -19.88 -6.79 41.39
C MET A 290 -21.06 -7.04 42.33
N VAL A 291 -22.24 -7.36 41.80
CA VAL A 291 -23.43 -7.71 42.60
C VAL A 291 -23.18 -8.95 43.43
N SER A 292 -22.60 -10.01 42.86
CA SER A 292 -22.26 -11.23 43.60
C SER A 292 -21.25 -10.96 44.71
N ARG A 293 -20.27 -10.07 44.48
CA ARG A 293 -19.30 -9.65 45.51
C ARG A 293 -20.00 -8.86 46.61
N GLU A 294 -20.91 -7.95 46.27
CA GLU A 294 -21.73 -7.21 47.25
C GLU A 294 -22.65 -8.13 48.05
N ASN A 295 -23.16 -9.21 47.48
CA ASN A 295 -23.98 -10.16 48.25
C ASN A 295 -23.17 -10.97 49.30
N VAL A 296 -21.88 -11.22 49.04
CA VAL A 296 -21.02 -12.01 49.94
C VAL A 296 -20.24 -11.13 50.91
N SER A 297 -19.76 -9.98 50.45
CA SER A 297 -18.89 -9.07 51.20
C SER A 297 -19.53 -7.72 51.50
N GLY A 298 -20.78 -7.51 51.09
CA GLY A 298 -21.54 -6.32 51.44
C GLY A 298 -21.97 -6.36 52.89
N VAL A 299 -21.86 -5.19 53.53
CA VAL A 299 -22.33 -4.97 54.88
C VAL A 299 -23.76 -4.48 54.80
N ASN A 300 -24.70 -5.23 55.38
CA ASN A 300 -26.07 -4.79 55.50
C ASN A 300 -26.20 -3.90 56.75
N LEU A 301 -26.31 -2.58 56.53
CA LEU A 301 -26.35 -1.57 57.59
C LEU A 301 -27.52 -1.77 58.56
N ASP A 302 -28.63 -2.36 58.12
CA ASP A 302 -29.78 -2.63 58.99
C ASP A 302 -29.51 -3.83 59.91
N GLU A 303 -28.83 -4.87 59.41
CA GLU A 303 -28.38 -6.00 60.23
C GLU A 303 -27.26 -5.59 61.19
N GLU A 304 -26.30 -4.77 60.74
CA GLU A 304 -25.29 -4.19 61.62
C GLU A 304 -25.93 -3.30 62.69
N ALA A 305 -26.91 -2.45 62.35
CA ALA A 305 -27.62 -1.61 63.31
C ALA A 305 -28.44 -2.44 64.32
N ALA A 306 -29.11 -3.50 63.86
CA ALA A 306 -29.83 -4.43 64.75
C ALA A 306 -28.88 -5.18 65.68
N ASN A 307 -27.74 -5.65 65.17
CA ASN A 307 -26.69 -6.27 65.98
C ASN A 307 -26.08 -5.27 66.97
N LEU A 308 -25.89 -4.01 66.56
CA LEU A 308 -25.36 -2.95 67.40
C LEU A 308 -26.33 -2.58 68.52
N LEU A 309 -27.63 -2.47 68.23
CA LEU A 309 -28.69 -2.33 69.24
C LEU A 309 -28.73 -3.52 70.21
N LYS A 310 -28.60 -4.75 69.68
CA LYS A 310 -28.53 -5.96 70.50
C LYS A 310 -27.30 -5.96 71.42
N TYR A 311 -26.13 -5.55 70.92
CA TYR A 311 -24.92 -5.42 71.73
C TYR A 311 -25.05 -4.32 72.78
N GLN A 312 -25.66 -3.19 72.45
CA GLN A 312 -25.96 -2.13 73.42
C GLN A 312 -26.91 -2.62 74.53
N GLN A 313 -27.97 -3.35 74.18
CA GLN A 313 -28.89 -3.95 75.15
C GLN A 313 -28.20 -4.99 76.02
N ALA A 314 -27.38 -5.88 75.43
CA ALA A 314 -26.62 -6.88 76.15
C ALA A 314 -25.60 -6.23 77.11
N TYR A 315 -24.96 -5.13 76.71
CA TYR A 315 -24.04 -4.37 77.55
C TYR A 315 -24.74 -3.68 78.72
N GLN A 316 -25.91 -3.08 78.48
CA GLN A 316 -26.75 -2.50 79.53
C GLN A 316 -27.25 -3.57 80.51
N ALA A 317 -27.69 -4.72 80.01
CA ALA A 317 -28.10 -5.85 80.84
C ALA A 317 -26.93 -6.39 81.68
N SER A 318 -25.75 -6.56 81.08
CA SER A 318 -24.53 -6.98 81.79
C SER A 318 -24.14 -5.97 82.87
N SER A 319 -24.25 -4.66 82.58
CA SER A 319 -23.99 -3.60 83.56
C SER A 319 -24.95 -3.66 84.74
N LYS A 320 -26.24 -3.92 84.50
CA LYS A 320 -27.24 -4.14 85.57
C LYS A 320 -26.93 -5.38 86.40
N VAL A 321 -26.51 -6.48 85.78
CA VAL A 321 -26.10 -7.70 86.50
C VAL A 321 -24.91 -7.42 87.40
N VAL A 322 -23.91 -6.67 86.92
CA VAL A 322 -22.76 -6.25 87.74
C VAL A 322 -23.18 -5.33 88.89
N GLN A 323 -24.09 -4.38 88.65
CA GLN A 323 -24.62 -3.51 89.72
C GLN A 323 -25.39 -4.30 90.78
N ILE A 324 -26.23 -5.25 90.37
CA ILE A 324 -26.98 -6.13 91.28
C ILE A 324 -26.01 -7.03 92.05
N ALA A 325 -25.01 -7.62 91.38
CA ALA A 325 -23.98 -8.42 92.03
C ALA A 325 -23.17 -7.61 93.04
N GLY A 326 -22.80 -6.36 92.72
CA GLY A 326 -22.17 -5.43 93.66
C GLY A 326 -23.06 -5.11 94.86
N SER A 327 -24.34 -4.81 94.61
CA SER A 327 -25.32 -4.54 95.69
C SER A 327 -25.56 -5.75 96.58
N LEU A 328 -25.62 -6.96 96.01
CA LEU A 328 -25.73 -8.22 96.75
C LEU A 328 -24.45 -8.48 97.57
N PHE A 329 -23.28 -8.22 97.00
CA PHE A 329 -21.99 -8.37 97.69
C PHE A 329 -21.87 -7.41 98.88
N ASP A 330 -22.22 -6.14 98.70
CA ASP A 330 -22.24 -5.13 99.77
C ASP A 330 -23.27 -5.48 100.84
N SER A 331 -24.45 -5.98 100.45
CA SER A 331 -25.48 -6.44 101.40
C SER A 331 -25.01 -7.65 102.22
N ILE A 332 -24.29 -8.58 101.60
CA ILE A 332 -23.67 -9.73 102.30
C ILE A 332 -22.57 -9.25 103.25
N LEU A 333 -21.72 -8.31 102.82
CA LEU A 333 -20.68 -7.73 103.69
C LEU A 333 -21.27 -7.00 104.90
N GLN A 334 -22.34 -6.22 104.73
CA GLN A 334 -23.04 -5.54 105.82
C GLN A 334 -23.81 -6.48 106.76
N ALA A 335 -24.20 -7.68 106.30
CA ALA A 335 -24.90 -8.65 107.12
C ALA A 335 -23.97 -9.53 107.98
N ILE A 336 -22.67 -9.57 107.67
CA ILE A 336 -21.67 -10.42 108.35
C ILE A 336 -20.68 -9.57 109.19
N GLY A 337 -20.55 -8.27 108.90
CA GLY A 337 -19.83 -7.30 109.74
C GLY A 337 -20.72 -6.66 110.80
#